data_AF-A0A935MNS4-F1
#
_entry.id   AF-A0A935MNS4-F1
#
_cell.length_a   1.000
_cell.length_b   1.000
_cell.length_c   1.000
_cell.angle_alpha   90.00
_cell.angle_beta   90.00
_cell.angle_gamma   90.00
#
_symmetry.space_group_name_H-M   'P 1'
#
loop_
_entity.id
_entity.type
_entity.pdbx_description
1 polymer ?
#
loop_
_entity_poly.entity_id
_entity_poly.type
_entity_poly.pdbx_seq_one_letter_code
_entity_poly.pdbx_strand_id
1 'polypeptide(L)'
;MKTLYCYCTLLIFSAVCFSSCNEKPKVHNITIVYDLTEEHFKGIAMSEFKKVSALTKNSMNGELTRLVPITELGFNRSYDVVIQKDSNLLMGNDYERTDLVNEYFSKIDSCLKFIIGDKHDRSGSVIFKVLTEELNRLSESTADSKTAIFNTDFMEKSFVNFYDTATMNVIRKHPDEMRKRLLKKYPLKQLQGIDIYFVYLPKDTVDSNRYEALSLFYKRMFESFGAKVHIVGTI
;
A
#
# COMPACT_ATOMS: atom_id res chain seq x y z
N MET A 1 63.17 -9.08 5.36
CA MET A 1 62.02 -9.91 5.83
C MET A 1 60.91 -9.11 6.52
N LYS A 2 61.19 -8.07 7.32
CA LYS A 2 60.14 -7.26 7.99
C LYS A 2 59.26 -6.44 7.04
N THR A 3 59.79 -6.01 5.90
CA THR A 3 59.05 -5.27 4.87
C THR A 3 58.04 -6.12 4.10
N LEU A 4 58.30 -7.42 3.91
CA LEU A 4 57.41 -8.33 3.18
C LEU A 4 56.14 -8.69 3.97
N TYR A 5 56.25 -8.77 5.30
CA TYR A 5 55.11 -8.99 6.20
C TYR A 5 54.14 -7.78 6.24
N CYS A 6 54.65 -6.56 6.05
CA CYS A 6 53.84 -5.34 6.06
C CYS A 6 52.93 -5.20 4.82
N TYR A 7 53.38 -5.72 3.66
CA TYR A 7 52.57 -5.72 2.43
C TYR A 7 51.47 -6.79 2.46
N CYS A 8 51.73 -7.94 3.10
CA CYS A 8 50.73 -9.00 3.21
C CYS A 8 49.58 -8.64 4.15
N THR A 9 49.84 -7.89 5.24
CA THR A 9 48.78 -7.41 6.15
C THR A 9 47.93 -6.32 5.51
N LEU A 10 48.50 -5.47 4.65
CA LEU A 10 47.77 -4.41 3.93
C LEU A 10 46.84 -4.97 2.83
N LEU A 11 47.22 -6.08 2.18
CA LEU A 11 46.40 -6.78 1.18
C LEU A 11 45.22 -7.56 1.80
N ILE A 12 45.38 -8.08 3.01
CA ILE A 12 44.29 -8.75 3.74
C ILE A 12 43.30 -7.71 4.29
N PHE A 13 43.77 -6.54 4.73
CA PHE A 13 42.88 -5.47 5.19
C PHE A 13 42.08 -4.81 4.05
N SER A 14 42.63 -4.74 2.83
CA SER A 14 41.87 -4.26 1.67
C SER A 14 40.83 -5.29 1.18
N ALA A 15 41.11 -6.59 1.27
CA ALA A 15 40.15 -7.64 0.88
C ALA A 15 38.92 -7.71 1.81
N VAL A 16 39.06 -7.35 3.09
CA VAL A 16 37.95 -7.35 4.06
C VAL A 16 37.05 -6.10 3.92
N CYS A 17 37.56 -5.01 3.36
CA CYS A 17 36.80 -3.77 3.16
C CYS A 17 35.96 -3.74 1.86
N PHE A 18 36.10 -4.71 0.95
CA PHE A 18 35.28 -4.82 -0.28
C PHE A 18 34.13 -5.81 -0.17
N SER A 19 33.78 -6.28 1.04
CA SER A 19 32.42 -6.76 1.29
C SER A 19 31.45 -5.57 1.30
N SER A 20 31.35 -4.88 0.16
CA SER A 20 30.23 -4.01 -0.15
C SER A 20 29.01 -4.92 -0.10
N CYS A 21 28.29 -4.88 1.02
CA CYS A 21 27.02 -5.56 1.22
C CYS A 21 26.02 -5.01 0.20
N ASN A 22 26.01 -5.56 -1.02
CA ASN A 22 24.86 -5.45 -1.88
C ASN A 22 23.74 -6.22 -1.19
N GLU A 23 22.79 -5.48 -0.59
CA GLU A 23 21.60 -6.10 0.01
C GLU A 23 20.94 -7.01 -1.02
N LYS A 24 20.68 -8.25 -0.62
CA LYS A 24 20.02 -9.22 -1.50
C LYS A 24 18.68 -8.63 -1.97
N PRO A 25 18.35 -8.75 -3.26
CA PRO A 25 17.07 -8.31 -3.79
C PRO A 25 15.89 -8.94 -3.02
N LYS A 26 14.97 -8.07 -2.58
CA LYS A 26 13.77 -8.41 -1.80
C LYS A 26 12.53 -8.36 -2.69
N VAL A 27 11.44 -8.96 -2.23
CA VAL A 27 10.12 -8.88 -2.84
C VAL A 27 9.22 -7.99 -2.00
N HIS A 28 8.57 -7.03 -2.63
CA HIS A 28 7.58 -6.17 -1.99
C HIS A 28 6.19 -6.40 -2.58
N ASN A 29 5.17 -6.47 -1.73
CA ASN A 29 3.78 -6.52 -2.19
C ASN A 29 3.05 -5.22 -1.82
N ILE A 30 2.46 -4.56 -2.81
CA ILE A 30 1.65 -3.36 -2.63
C ILE A 30 0.21 -3.68 -3.06
N THR A 31 -0.76 -3.27 -2.25
CA THR A 31 -2.14 -3.03 -2.73
C THR A 31 -2.41 -1.54 -2.73
N ILE A 32 -3.00 -1.04 -3.82
CA ILE A 32 -3.57 0.30 -3.93
C ILE A 32 -5.08 0.14 -4.07
N VAL A 33 -5.82 0.55 -3.05
CA VAL A 33 -7.27 0.66 -3.13
C VAL A 33 -7.62 2.09 -3.52
N TYR A 34 -8.50 2.25 -4.50
CA TYR A 34 -8.94 3.55 -5.02
C TYR A 34 -10.45 3.70 -4.91
N ASP A 35 -10.93 4.72 -4.22
CA ASP A 35 -12.36 4.98 -4.09
C ASP A 35 -12.92 5.75 -5.29
N LEU A 36 -13.69 5.06 -6.14
CA LEU A 36 -14.34 5.69 -7.29
C LEU A 36 -15.63 6.44 -6.91
N THR A 37 -16.07 6.35 -5.65
CA THR A 37 -17.31 6.99 -5.18
C THR A 37 -17.08 8.41 -4.66
N GLU A 38 -15.82 8.82 -4.48
CA GLU A 38 -15.44 10.16 -4.02
C GLU A 38 -15.02 11.05 -5.20
N GLU A 39 -15.80 12.10 -5.46
CA GLU A 39 -15.59 13.04 -6.57
C GLU A 39 -14.28 13.84 -6.48
N HIS A 40 -13.85 14.18 -5.27
CA HIS A 40 -12.70 15.05 -5.05
C HIS A 40 -11.34 14.32 -5.10
N PHE A 41 -11.35 13.00 -5.26
CA PHE A 41 -10.13 12.22 -5.30
C PHE A 41 -9.37 12.38 -6.62
N LYS A 42 -8.10 12.79 -6.55
CA LYS A 42 -7.21 12.92 -7.71
C LYS A 42 -6.30 11.70 -7.95
N GLY A 43 -6.29 10.75 -7.01
CA GLY A 43 -5.39 9.60 -7.07
C GLY A 43 -4.02 9.84 -6.48
N ILE A 44 -3.26 8.75 -6.36
CA ILE A 44 -1.84 8.79 -6.06
C ILE A 44 -1.08 9.16 -7.34
N ALA A 45 -0.25 10.21 -7.28
CA ALA A 45 0.62 10.55 -8.39
C ALA A 45 1.73 9.50 -8.52
N MET A 46 2.21 9.26 -9.74
CA MET A 46 3.28 8.27 -9.98
C MET A 46 4.57 8.61 -9.20
N SER A 47 4.85 9.90 -9.00
CA SER A 47 5.96 10.37 -8.16
C SER A 47 5.81 9.97 -6.69
N GLU A 48 4.58 9.92 -6.17
CA GLU A 48 4.28 9.48 -4.80
C GLU A 48 4.35 7.96 -4.68
N PHE A 49 3.78 7.23 -5.65
CA PHE A 49 3.90 5.77 -5.71
C PHE A 49 5.36 5.32 -5.71
N LYS A 50 6.22 6.00 -6.46
CA LYS A 50 7.67 5.70 -6.49
C LYS A 50 8.35 5.84 -5.12
N LYS A 51 7.83 6.65 -4.19
CA LYS A 51 8.43 6.78 -2.83
C LYS A 51 8.24 5.53 -1.98
N VAL A 52 7.16 4.79 -2.22
CA VAL A 52 6.84 3.55 -1.49
C VAL A 52 7.29 2.30 -2.24
N SER A 53 7.52 2.39 -3.54
CA SER A 53 8.05 1.26 -4.33
C SER A 53 9.46 0.86 -3.87
N ALA A 54 9.66 -0.45 -3.72
CA ALA A 54 10.94 -1.03 -3.38
C ALA A 54 11.97 -0.90 -4.51
N LEU A 55 11.51 -0.71 -5.75
CA LEU A 55 12.34 -0.55 -6.95
C LEU A 55 13.12 0.76 -6.96
N THR A 56 12.60 1.80 -6.30
CA THR A 56 13.30 3.09 -6.18
C THR A 56 14.51 2.99 -5.25
N LYS A 57 14.45 2.09 -4.26
CA LYS A 57 15.55 1.84 -3.32
C LYS A 57 16.59 0.89 -3.91
N ASN A 58 16.13 -0.14 -4.62
CA ASN A 58 16.97 -1.08 -5.34
C ASN A 58 16.20 -1.59 -6.55
N SER A 59 16.65 -1.22 -7.75
CA SER A 59 16.00 -1.60 -9.01
C SER A 59 15.94 -3.10 -9.20
N MET A 60 16.80 -3.89 -8.54
CA MET A 60 16.83 -5.35 -8.62
C MET A 60 15.72 -6.04 -7.81
N ASN A 61 15.01 -5.31 -6.94
CA ASN A 61 13.92 -5.86 -6.14
C ASN A 61 12.77 -6.40 -7.02
N GLY A 62 12.02 -7.36 -6.48
CA GLY A 62 10.75 -7.78 -7.07
C GLY A 62 9.61 -6.98 -6.46
N GLU A 63 8.56 -6.73 -7.24
CA GLU A 63 7.37 -6.05 -6.72
C GLU A 63 6.10 -6.58 -7.40
N LEU A 64 5.07 -6.82 -6.59
CA LEU A 64 3.70 -7.02 -7.05
C LEU A 64 2.87 -5.85 -6.58
N THR A 65 2.32 -5.07 -7.51
CA THR A 65 1.32 -4.05 -7.22
C THR A 65 -0.04 -4.48 -7.72
N ARG A 66 -0.99 -4.53 -6.80
CA ARG A 66 -2.40 -4.80 -7.07
C ARG A 66 -3.22 -3.54 -6.91
N LEU A 67 -3.97 -3.17 -7.95
CA LEU A 67 -4.87 -2.03 -7.94
C LEU A 67 -6.32 -2.50 -7.87
N VAL A 68 -7.09 -1.96 -6.93
CA VAL A 68 -8.48 -2.36 -6.68
C VAL A 68 -9.37 -1.13 -6.52
N PRO A 69 -10.39 -0.95 -7.37
CA PRO A 69 -11.37 0.10 -7.15
C PRO A 69 -12.36 -0.29 -6.05
N ILE A 70 -12.80 0.69 -5.27
CA ILE A 70 -14.04 0.63 -4.49
C ILE A 70 -15.16 1.20 -5.34
N THR A 71 -16.27 0.49 -5.35
CA THR A 71 -17.51 0.89 -6.01
C THR A 71 -18.69 0.60 -5.08
N GLU A 72 -19.91 0.85 -5.55
CA GLU A 72 -21.15 0.39 -4.93
C GLU A 72 -21.29 -1.13 -4.92
N LEU A 73 -20.45 -1.85 -5.67
CA LEU A 73 -20.41 -3.29 -5.74
C LEU A 73 -19.29 -3.85 -4.86
N GLY A 74 -19.59 -4.97 -4.20
CA GLY A 74 -18.60 -5.69 -3.40
C GLY A 74 -17.61 -6.52 -4.22
N PHE A 75 -17.82 -6.71 -5.53
CA PHE A 75 -16.95 -7.51 -6.39
C PHE A 75 -16.37 -6.63 -7.49
N ASN A 76 -15.11 -6.27 -7.33
CA ASN A 76 -14.42 -5.32 -8.19
C ASN A 76 -13.32 -6.02 -8.99
N ARG A 77 -13.13 -5.58 -10.24
CA ARG A 77 -12.01 -6.03 -11.05
C ARG A 77 -10.72 -5.46 -10.49
N SER A 78 -9.75 -6.32 -10.24
CA SER A 78 -8.41 -5.95 -9.83
C SER A 78 -7.42 -5.98 -11.00
N TYR A 79 -6.35 -5.20 -10.89
CA TYR A 79 -5.27 -5.15 -11.87
C TYR A 79 -3.95 -5.45 -11.17
N ASP A 80 -3.27 -6.51 -11.58
CA ASP A 80 -1.99 -6.90 -11.01
C ASP A 80 -0.86 -6.56 -12.00
N VAL A 81 0.14 -5.84 -11.51
CA VAL A 81 1.38 -5.58 -12.24
C VAL A 81 2.52 -6.17 -11.43
N VAL A 82 3.36 -6.99 -12.08
CA VAL A 82 4.43 -7.73 -11.41
C VAL A 82 5.75 -7.48 -12.13
N ILE A 83 6.80 -7.25 -11.36
CA ILE A 83 8.18 -7.33 -11.80
C ILE A 83 8.91 -8.31 -10.90
N GLN A 84 9.57 -9.31 -11.50
CA GLN A 84 10.32 -10.30 -10.75
C GLN A 84 11.60 -9.67 -10.21
N LYS A 85 12.07 -10.15 -9.05
CA LYS A 85 13.39 -9.78 -8.55
C LYS A 85 14.47 -10.34 -9.47
N ASP A 86 15.56 -9.62 -9.63
CA ASP A 86 16.73 -10.09 -10.38
C ASP A 86 17.89 -10.34 -9.42
N SER A 87 18.27 -11.60 -9.27
CA SER A 87 19.39 -12.02 -8.42
C SER A 87 20.74 -12.05 -9.13
N ASN A 88 20.78 -11.82 -10.45
CA ASN A 88 21.98 -11.99 -11.27
C ASN A 88 22.81 -10.71 -11.33
N LEU A 89 23.34 -10.28 -10.18
CA LEU A 89 24.19 -9.07 -10.03
C LEU A 89 25.50 -9.09 -10.86
N LEU A 90 25.93 -10.25 -11.35
CA LEU A 90 27.21 -10.43 -12.08
C LEU A 90 27.05 -10.50 -13.61
N MET A 91 25.82 -10.71 -14.11
CA MET A 91 25.51 -10.94 -15.53
C MET A 91 24.27 -10.17 -16.00
N GLY A 92 23.64 -9.40 -15.11
CA GLY A 92 22.46 -8.61 -15.42
C GLY A 92 22.79 -7.46 -16.35
N ASN A 93 22.00 -7.31 -17.41
CA ASN A 93 22.07 -6.14 -18.27
C ASN A 93 21.32 -5.00 -17.56
N ASP A 94 22.06 -4.09 -16.90
CA ASP A 94 21.48 -2.95 -16.19
C ASP A 94 20.53 -2.10 -17.06
N TYR A 95 20.78 -2.06 -18.38
CA TYR A 95 19.88 -1.39 -19.33
C TYR A 95 18.55 -2.13 -19.47
N GLU A 96 18.59 -3.45 -19.67
CA GLU A 96 17.37 -4.28 -19.73
C GLU A 96 16.58 -4.17 -18.43
N ARG A 97 17.26 -4.19 -17.29
CA ARG A 97 16.60 -4.03 -16.00
C ARG A 97 15.93 -2.67 -15.86
N THR A 98 16.59 -1.60 -16.32
CA THR A 98 16.05 -0.25 -16.31
C THR A 98 14.78 -0.15 -17.18
N ASP A 99 14.79 -0.77 -18.35
CA ASP A 99 13.62 -0.82 -19.24
C ASP A 99 12.44 -1.56 -18.60
N LEU A 100 12.68 -2.71 -17.95
CA LEU A 100 11.65 -3.45 -17.22
C LEU A 100 11.04 -2.63 -16.07
N VAL A 101 11.87 -1.90 -15.31
CA VAL A 101 11.41 -1.03 -14.23
C VAL A 101 10.56 0.13 -14.78
N ASN A 102 10.98 0.73 -15.90
CA ASN A 102 10.22 1.79 -16.56
C ASN A 102 8.87 1.28 -17.10
N GLU A 103 8.86 0.10 -17.73
CA GLU A 103 7.65 -0.55 -18.21
C GLU A 103 6.69 -0.86 -17.05
N TYR A 104 7.22 -1.37 -15.93
CA TYR A 104 6.46 -1.63 -14.73
C TYR A 104 5.73 -0.37 -14.22
N PHE A 105 6.45 0.75 -14.07
CA PHE A 105 5.83 2.01 -13.65
C PHE A 105 4.83 2.54 -14.68
N SER A 106 5.12 2.42 -15.98
CA SER A 106 4.21 2.84 -17.04
C SER A 106 2.91 2.04 -17.06
N LYS A 107 2.97 0.72 -16.80
CA LYS A 107 1.79 -0.14 -16.65
C LYS A 107 0.93 0.28 -15.47
N ILE A 108 1.54 0.57 -14.32
CA ILE A 108 0.80 1.06 -13.13
C ILE A 108 0.13 2.40 -13.43
N ASP A 109 0.84 3.35 -14.06
CA ASP A 109 0.28 4.65 -14.44
C ASP A 109 -0.93 4.48 -15.39
N SER A 110 -0.81 3.59 -16.36
CA SER A 110 -1.89 3.25 -17.29
C SER A 110 -3.09 2.62 -16.58
N CYS A 111 -2.86 1.68 -15.65
CA CYS A 111 -3.91 1.07 -14.85
C CYS A 111 -4.61 2.10 -13.95
N LEU A 112 -3.87 2.99 -13.29
CA LEU A 112 -4.43 4.07 -12.49
C LEU A 112 -5.31 4.99 -13.34
N LYS A 113 -4.81 5.45 -14.49
CA LYS A 113 -5.58 6.28 -15.42
C LYS A 113 -6.84 5.57 -15.91
N PHE A 114 -6.75 4.28 -16.21
CA PHE A 114 -7.90 3.48 -16.60
C PHE A 114 -8.97 3.41 -15.50
N ILE A 115 -8.57 3.09 -14.27
CA ILE A 115 -9.47 3.03 -13.11
C ILE A 115 -10.12 4.39 -12.85
N ILE A 116 -9.34 5.47 -12.88
CA ILE A 116 -9.84 6.85 -12.66
C ILE A 116 -10.79 7.26 -13.78
N GLY A 117 -10.57 6.81 -15.01
CA GLY A 117 -11.44 7.06 -16.15
C GLY A 117 -12.82 6.39 -16.05
N ASP A 118 -12.95 5.33 -15.24
CA ASP A 118 -14.22 4.61 -14.98
C ASP A 118 -15.05 5.23 -13.84
N LYS A 119 -14.82 6.52 -13.57
CA LYS A 119 -15.54 7.27 -12.56
C LYS A 119 -16.88 7.73 -13.11
N HIS A 120 -17.95 7.21 -12.51
CA HIS A 120 -19.34 7.50 -12.82
C HIS A 120 -20.11 7.74 -11.53
N ASP A 121 -21.34 8.26 -11.64
CA ASP A 121 -22.20 8.45 -10.47
C ASP A 121 -22.53 7.08 -9.85
N ARG A 122 -22.17 6.90 -8.58
CA ARG A 122 -22.37 5.66 -7.84
C ARG A 122 -23.27 5.89 -6.64
N SER A 123 -24.27 5.03 -6.45
CA SER A 123 -25.30 5.21 -5.41
C SER A 123 -24.86 4.77 -4.00
N GLY A 124 -23.73 4.07 -3.89
CA GLY A 124 -23.20 3.48 -2.65
C GLY A 124 -21.70 3.25 -2.73
N SER A 125 -21.12 2.77 -1.62
CA SER A 125 -19.68 2.46 -1.52
C SER A 125 -19.48 1.28 -0.58
N VAL A 126 -18.86 0.20 -1.07
CA VAL A 126 -18.57 -1.03 -0.32
C VAL A 126 -17.10 -1.04 0.10
N ILE A 127 -16.75 -0.20 1.07
CA ILE A 127 -15.36 0.09 1.45
C ILE A 127 -14.78 -1.05 2.27
N PHE A 128 -15.39 -1.36 3.41
CA PHE A 128 -14.80 -2.23 4.43
C PHE A 128 -14.59 -3.66 3.95
N LYS A 129 -15.48 -4.17 3.09
CA LYS A 129 -15.28 -5.47 2.43
C LYS A 129 -13.98 -5.47 1.62
N VAL A 130 -13.82 -4.48 0.73
CA VAL A 130 -12.67 -4.38 -0.18
C VAL A 130 -11.37 -4.23 0.63
N LEU A 131 -11.35 -3.35 1.63
CA LEU A 131 -10.19 -3.18 2.49
C LEU A 131 -9.81 -4.48 3.20
N THR A 132 -10.79 -5.18 3.78
CA THR A 132 -10.54 -6.41 4.55
C THR A 132 -10.10 -7.56 3.66
N GLU A 133 -10.71 -7.73 2.48
CA GLU A 133 -10.31 -8.77 1.52
C GLU A 133 -8.86 -8.56 1.06
N GLU A 134 -8.48 -7.32 0.76
CA GLU A 134 -7.13 -7.01 0.34
C GLU A 134 -6.09 -7.11 1.45
N LEU A 135 -6.44 -6.71 2.68
CA LEU A 135 -5.56 -6.89 3.85
C LEU A 135 -5.37 -8.37 4.19
N ASN A 136 -6.43 -9.16 4.13
CA ASN A 136 -6.35 -10.61 4.34
C ASN A 136 -5.46 -11.26 3.27
N ARG A 137 -5.62 -10.89 2.00
CA ARG A 137 -4.75 -11.35 0.92
C ARG A 137 -3.30 -10.95 1.13
N LEU A 138 -3.03 -9.69 1.52
CA LEU A 138 -1.66 -9.24 1.83
C LEU A 138 -1.06 -9.99 3.03
N SER A 139 -1.86 -10.31 4.05
CA SER A 139 -1.40 -11.07 5.22
C SER A 139 -0.84 -12.44 4.85
N GLU A 140 -1.41 -13.08 3.82
CA GLU A 140 -1.00 -14.40 3.30
C GLU A 140 0.25 -14.34 2.41
N SER A 141 0.67 -13.16 1.96
CA SER A 141 1.85 -13.02 1.12
C SER A 141 3.13 -13.41 1.86
N THR A 142 4.05 -14.08 1.14
CA THR A 142 5.40 -14.40 1.60
C THR A 142 6.44 -13.32 1.24
N ALA A 143 6.00 -12.15 0.74
CA ALA A 143 6.87 -11.03 0.43
C ALA A 143 7.62 -10.52 1.67
N ASP A 144 8.83 -10.00 1.47
CA ASP A 144 9.70 -9.49 2.54
C ASP A 144 9.11 -8.25 3.22
N SER A 145 8.31 -7.48 2.51
CA SER A 145 7.56 -6.33 3.04
C SER A 145 6.24 -6.13 2.30
N LYS A 146 5.27 -5.50 2.97
CA LYS A 146 3.88 -5.39 2.51
C LYS A 146 3.35 -3.99 2.78
N THR A 147 2.76 -3.36 1.76
CA THR A 147 2.15 -2.03 1.87
C THR A 147 0.71 -2.07 1.37
N ALA A 148 -0.20 -1.43 2.10
CA ALA A 148 -1.55 -1.13 1.64
C ALA A 148 -1.71 0.40 1.55
N ILE A 149 -2.19 0.89 0.41
CA ILE A 149 -2.48 2.31 0.20
C ILE A 149 -3.97 2.44 -0.03
N PHE A 150 -4.68 3.10 0.88
CA PHE A 150 -6.11 3.31 0.82
C PHE A 150 -6.40 4.76 0.49
N ASN A 151 -6.84 4.96 -0.75
CA ASN A 151 -7.27 6.23 -1.30
C ASN A 151 -8.79 6.32 -1.16
N THR A 152 -9.28 6.60 0.05
CA THR A 152 -10.70 6.60 0.38
C THR A 152 -10.97 7.57 1.52
N ASP A 153 -12.18 8.11 1.54
CA ASP A 153 -12.66 8.97 2.61
C ASP A 153 -13.35 8.18 3.75
N PHE A 154 -13.37 6.84 3.61
CA PHE A 154 -13.98 5.86 4.51
C PHE A 154 -15.50 5.95 4.67
N MET A 155 -16.22 6.68 3.82
CA MET A 155 -17.68 6.82 3.89
C MET A 155 -18.43 5.62 3.33
N GLU A 156 -18.52 4.59 4.15
CA GLU A 156 -19.26 3.38 3.82
C GLU A 156 -20.75 3.70 3.56
N LYS A 157 -21.27 3.19 2.44
CA LYS A 157 -22.70 3.24 2.11
C LYS A 157 -23.12 1.90 1.53
N SER A 158 -23.18 0.90 2.40
CA SER A 158 -23.59 -0.46 2.08
C SER A 158 -24.52 -1.01 3.16
N PHE A 159 -24.12 -2.04 3.91
CA PHE A 159 -24.89 -2.60 5.03
C PHE A 159 -24.79 -1.77 6.32
N VAL A 160 -23.85 -0.82 6.34
CA VAL A 160 -23.81 0.32 7.25
C VAL A 160 -23.72 1.58 6.39
N ASN A 161 -24.23 2.69 6.93
CA ASN A 161 -24.26 3.96 6.23
C ASN A 161 -23.63 5.03 7.13
N PHE A 162 -22.42 5.47 6.79
CA PHE A 162 -21.68 6.49 7.55
C PHE A 162 -22.10 7.91 7.19
N TYR A 163 -22.97 8.08 6.18
CA TYR A 163 -23.65 9.35 5.95
C TYR A 163 -24.76 9.61 6.98
N ASP A 164 -25.24 8.57 7.68
CA ASP A 164 -26.28 8.72 8.70
C ASP A 164 -25.69 9.18 10.03
N THR A 165 -26.20 10.30 10.56
CA THR A 165 -25.76 10.88 11.84
C THR A 165 -25.85 9.88 13.01
N ALA A 166 -26.86 9.01 13.02
CA ALA A 166 -27.01 7.98 14.04
C ALA A 166 -25.83 6.99 14.01
N THR A 167 -25.42 6.53 12.83
CA THR A 167 -24.28 5.63 12.64
C THR A 167 -22.97 6.31 13.05
N MET A 168 -22.78 7.58 12.64
CA MET A 168 -21.61 8.36 13.06
C MET A 168 -21.56 8.58 14.57
N ASN A 169 -22.70 8.71 15.24
CA ASN A 169 -22.76 8.79 16.69
C ASN A 169 -22.33 7.47 17.35
N VAL A 170 -22.68 6.31 16.77
CA VAL A 170 -22.19 5.01 17.25
C VAL A 170 -20.66 4.94 17.12
N ILE A 171 -20.09 5.37 16.00
CA ILE A 171 -18.62 5.39 15.82
C ILE A 171 -17.93 6.24 16.90
N ARG A 172 -18.50 7.42 17.21
CA ARG A 172 -17.92 8.35 18.20
C ARG A 172 -18.09 7.88 19.64
N LYS A 173 -19.26 7.33 20.00
CA LYS A 173 -19.62 7.02 21.39
C LYS A 173 -19.41 5.55 21.76
N HIS A 174 -19.61 4.65 20.80
CA HIS A 174 -19.57 3.20 20.98
C HIS A 174 -18.76 2.51 19.86
N PRO A 175 -17.49 2.91 19.62
CA PRO A 175 -16.68 2.41 18.50
C PRO A 175 -16.54 0.89 18.48
N ASP A 176 -16.47 0.23 19.65
CA ASP A 176 -16.36 -1.23 19.74
C ASP A 176 -17.59 -1.95 19.20
N GLU A 177 -18.79 -1.36 19.30
CA GLU A 177 -20.01 -1.94 18.73
C GLU A 177 -19.93 -1.94 17.21
N MET A 178 -19.57 -0.80 16.62
CA MET A 178 -19.38 -0.70 15.17
C MET A 178 -18.28 -1.65 14.69
N ARG A 179 -17.14 -1.69 15.39
CA ARG A 179 -16.04 -2.61 15.09
C ARG A 179 -16.52 -4.07 15.06
N LYS A 180 -17.27 -4.51 16.09
CA LYS A 180 -17.82 -5.87 16.14
C LYS A 180 -18.78 -6.15 14.98
N ARG A 181 -19.65 -5.19 14.64
CA ARG A 181 -20.60 -5.33 13.52
C ARG A 181 -19.87 -5.48 12.19
N LEU A 182 -18.85 -4.66 11.96
CA LEU A 182 -18.00 -4.71 10.78
C LEU A 182 -17.28 -6.07 10.69
N LEU A 183 -16.50 -6.43 11.71
CA LEU A 183 -15.70 -7.66 11.74
C LEU A 183 -16.52 -8.94 11.73
N LYS A 184 -17.75 -8.92 12.26
CA LYS A 184 -18.67 -10.06 12.15
C LYS A 184 -19.03 -10.36 10.69
N LYS A 185 -19.17 -9.33 9.87
CA LYS A 185 -19.52 -9.48 8.45
C LYS A 185 -18.30 -9.78 7.58
N TYR A 186 -17.21 -9.06 7.81
CA TYR A 186 -15.95 -9.23 7.09
C TYR A 186 -14.81 -9.40 8.10
N PRO A 187 -14.49 -10.67 8.46
CA PRO A 187 -13.43 -10.96 9.42
C PRO A 187 -12.06 -10.55 8.89
N LEU A 188 -11.24 -9.99 9.78
CA LEU A 188 -9.88 -9.56 9.48
C LEU A 188 -8.87 -10.56 10.07
N LYS A 189 -7.84 -10.90 9.30
CA LYS A 189 -6.69 -11.69 9.75
C LYS A 189 -5.70 -10.81 10.48
N GLN A 190 -4.70 -11.45 11.11
CA GLN A 190 -3.59 -10.74 11.70
C GLN A 190 -2.75 -10.05 10.61
N LEU A 191 -2.37 -8.80 10.84
CA LEU A 191 -1.78 -7.88 9.86
C LEU A 191 -0.32 -7.51 10.18
N GLN A 192 0.39 -8.35 10.95
CA GLN A 192 1.78 -8.04 11.31
C GLN A 192 2.65 -7.87 10.05
N GLY A 193 3.48 -6.82 10.06
CA GLY A 193 4.38 -6.51 8.96
C GLY A 193 3.71 -5.85 7.75
N ILE A 194 2.48 -5.36 7.89
CA ILE A 194 1.80 -4.56 6.86
C ILE A 194 1.82 -3.08 7.29
N ASP A 195 2.44 -2.24 6.47
CA ASP A 195 2.30 -0.78 6.56
C ASP A 195 1.06 -0.35 5.76
N ILE A 196 0.17 0.43 6.38
CA ILE A 196 -1.07 0.91 5.77
C ILE A 196 -1.03 2.43 5.71
N TYR A 197 -1.27 3.00 4.53
CA TYR A 197 -1.36 4.44 4.29
C TYR A 197 -2.80 4.81 3.97
N PHE A 198 -3.42 5.61 4.82
CA PHE A 198 -4.69 6.26 4.55
C PHE A 198 -4.40 7.60 3.90
N VAL A 199 -4.77 7.73 2.62
CA VAL A 199 -4.46 8.89 1.78
C VAL A 199 -5.75 9.62 1.48
N TYR A 200 -5.92 10.80 2.07
CA TYR A 200 -7.07 11.67 1.80
C TYR A 200 -6.73 13.12 2.19
N LEU A 201 -7.11 14.05 1.33
CA LEU A 201 -6.99 15.49 1.61
C LEU A 201 -8.39 16.10 1.74
N PRO A 202 -8.84 16.41 2.96
CA PRO A 202 -10.17 16.98 3.18
C PRO A 202 -10.37 18.31 2.46
N LYS A 203 -11.58 18.56 1.98
CA LYS A 203 -11.90 19.79 1.21
C LYS A 203 -12.27 20.99 2.08
N ASP A 204 -12.77 20.74 3.28
CA ASP A 204 -13.21 21.76 4.22
C ASP A 204 -13.14 21.24 5.68
N THR A 205 -13.46 22.10 6.64
CA THR A 205 -13.41 21.78 8.07
C THR A 205 -14.41 20.69 8.48
N VAL A 206 -15.59 20.65 7.85
CA VAL A 206 -16.63 19.64 8.17
C VAL A 206 -16.15 18.27 7.71
N ASP A 207 -15.63 18.22 6.49
CA ASP A 207 -15.05 17.04 5.88
C ASP A 207 -13.82 16.56 6.65
N SER A 208 -12.95 17.48 7.11
CA SER A 208 -11.79 17.17 7.93
C SER A 208 -12.17 16.51 9.25
N ASN A 209 -13.12 17.08 9.99
CA ASN A 209 -13.60 16.53 11.26
C ASN A 209 -14.26 15.15 11.08
N ARG A 210 -14.97 14.95 9.98
CA ARG A 210 -15.58 13.67 9.60
C ARG A 210 -14.50 12.62 9.30
N TYR A 211 -13.55 12.96 8.44
CA TYR A 211 -12.47 12.07 8.05
C TYR A 211 -11.58 11.71 9.23
N GLU A 212 -11.25 12.65 10.12
CA GLU A 212 -10.49 12.39 11.34
C GLU A 212 -11.17 11.31 12.20
N ALA A 213 -12.49 11.44 12.44
CA ALA A 213 -13.23 10.47 13.23
C ALA A 213 -13.20 9.06 12.61
N LEU A 214 -13.37 8.96 11.29
CA LEU A 214 -13.40 7.68 10.57
C LEU A 214 -12.00 7.06 10.44
N SER A 215 -11.02 7.85 10.02
CA SER A 215 -9.63 7.40 9.86
C SER A 215 -9.06 6.93 11.20
N LEU A 216 -9.32 7.62 12.31
CA LEU A 216 -8.91 7.16 13.64
C LEU A 216 -9.62 5.88 14.07
N PHE A 217 -10.91 5.72 13.74
CA PHE A 217 -11.66 4.49 13.98
C PHE A 217 -11.04 3.30 13.23
N TYR A 218 -10.80 3.44 11.93
CA TYR A 218 -10.16 2.39 11.11
C TYR A 218 -8.72 2.13 11.52
N LYS A 219 -7.95 3.18 11.84
CA LYS A 219 -6.57 3.07 12.32
C LYS A 219 -6.49 2.21 13.57
N ARG A 220 -7.26 2.54 14.61
CA ARG A 220 -7.30 1.75 15.85
C ARG A 220 -7.72 0.31 15.60
N MET A 221 -8.67 0.10 14.69
CA MET A 221 -9.08 -1.25 14.30
C MET A 221 -7.92 -2.02 13.66
N PHE A 222 -7.29 -1.52 12.61
CA PHE A 222 -6.21 -2.26 11.92
C PHE A 222 -4.95 -2.41 12.77
N GLU A 223 -4.60 -1.42 13.60
CA GLU A 223 -3.47 -1.52 14.54
C GLU A 223 -3.72 -2.58 15.61
N SER A 224 -4.97 -2.78 16.03
CA SER A 224 -5.31 -3.87 16.96
C SER A 224 -5.09 -5.28 16.37
N PHE A 225 -4.96 -5.39 15.04
CA PHE A 225 -4.57 -6.61 14.34
C PHE A 225 -3.09 -6.64 13.97
N GLY A 226 -2.29 -5.66 14.40
CA GLY A 226 -0.83 -5.64 14.24
C GLY A 226 -0.31 -4.90 13.00
N ALA A 227 -1.17 -4.23 12.24
CA ALA A 227 -0.72 -3.34 11.17
C ALA A 227 -0.08 -2.07 11.75
N LYS A 228 0.73 -1.39 10.94
CA LYS A 228 1.20 -0.03 11.24
C LYS A 228 0.50 0.95 10.31
N VAL A 229 -0.26 1.89 10.87
CA VAL A 229 -1.13 2.77 10.06
C VAL A 229 -0.64 4.21 10.05
N HIS A 230 -0.58 4.80 8.87
CA HIS A 230 -0.20 6.18 8.60
C HIS A 230 -1.38 6.93 8.00
N ILE A 231 -1.69 8.13 8.51
CA ILE A 231 -2.73 9.01 7.95
C ILE A 231 -2.02 10.20 7.32
N VAL A 232 -2.19 10.40 6.02
CA VAL A 232 -1.47 11.41 5.24
C VAL A 232 -2.39 12.06 4.20
N GLY A 233 -2.09 13.31 3.81
CA GLY A 233 -2.74 13.94 2.67
C GLY A 233 -2.16 13.48 1.32
N THR A 234 -0.88 13.10 1.33
CA THR A 234 -0.05 12.68 0.20
C THR A 234 1.04 11.74 0.70
N ILE A 235 1.57 10.87 -0.17
CA ILE A 235 2.67 9.94 0.15
C ILE A 235 4.01 10.55 -0.24
#